data_AF-A0A317K5D2-F1
#
_entry.id   AF-A0A317K5D2-F1
#
_cell.length_a   1.000
_cell.length_b   1.000
_cell.length_c   1.000
_cell.angle_alpha   90.00
_cell.angle_beta   90.00
_cell.angle_gamma   90.00
#
_symmetry.space_group_name_H-M   'P 1'
#
loop_
_entity.id
_entity.type
_entity.pdbx_description
1 polymer ?
#
loop_
_entity_poly.entity_id
_entity_poly.type
_entity_poly.pdbx_seq_one_letter_code
_entity_poly.pdbx_strand_id
1 'polypeptide(L)' 'TQLFPEQARIVELCRRPLSVAEVGAELDLPVGTVRVLLADLAAAGLIETHEPPMLSALPTEALLKELLAGLRAL' A
#
# COMPACT_ATOMS: atom_id res chain seq x y z
N THR A 1 0.25 21.90 12.45
CA THR A 1 1.33 21.49 11.53
C THR A 1 0.94 21.93 10.14
N GLN A 2 1.77 22.75 9.47
CA GLN A 2 1.50 23.11 8.07
C GLN A 2 1.87 21.90 7.19
N LEU A 3 0.93 21.40 6.41
CA LEU A 3 1.16 20.26 5.51
C LEU A 3 1.60 20.76 4.14
N PHE A 4 2.58 20.06 3.55
CA PHE A 4 2.88 20.23 2.13
C PHE A 4 1.72 19.68 1.27
N PRO A 5 1.56 20.15 0.02
CA PRO A 5 0.45 19.72 -0.85
C PRO A 5 0.33 18.20 -0.99
N GLU A 6 1.46 17.50 -1.11
CA GLU A 6 1.53 16.05 -1.24
C GLU A 6 1.07 15.35 0.05
N GLN A 7 1.50 15.87 1.21
CA GLN A 7 1.08 15.35 2.51
C GLN A 7 -0.42 15.56 2.75
N ALA A 8 -0.95 16.73 2.41
CA ALA A 8 -2.39 16.99 2.48
C ALA A 8 -3.17 16.05 1.56
N ARG A 9 -2.64 15.76 0.36
CA ARG A 9 -3.26 14.83 -0.57
C ARG A 9 -3.23 13.39 -0.04
N ILE A 10 -2.15 12.96 0.61
CA ILE A 10 -2.06 11.65 1.27
C ILE A 10 -3.16 11.50 2.33
N VAL A 11 -3.36 12.49 3.20
CA VAL A 11 -4.40 12.44 4.25
C VAL A 11 -5.79 12.28 3.64
N GLU A 12 -6.07 12.96 2.52
CA GLU A 12 -7.34 12.81 1.80
C GLU A 12 -7.50 11.41 1.16
N LEU A 13 -6.42 10.85 0.60
CA LEU A 13 -6.41 9.52 -0.01
C LEU A 13 -6.61 8.42 1.05
N CYS A 14 -5.95 8.54 2.21
CA CYS A 14 -5.98 7.56 3.30
C CYS A 14 -7.26 7.56 4.14
N ARG A 15 -8.33 8.26 3.71
CA ARG A 15 -9.68 8.08 4.29
C ARG A 15 -10.21 6.65 4.12
N ARG A 16 -9.64 5.90 3.19
CA ARG A 16 -9.76 4.44 3.10
C ARG A 16 -8.35 3.84 3.16
N PRO A 17 -8.19 2.61 3.70
CA PRO A 17 -6.89 1.95 3.69
C PRO A 17 -6.37 1.81 2.25
N LEU A 18 -5.16 2.30 2.00
CA LEU A 18 -4.44 2.16 0.74
C LEU A 18 -3.05 1.61 1.02
N SER A 19 -2.56 0.77 0.12
CA SER A 19 -1.17 0.34 0.14
C SER A 19 -0.24 1.51 -0.23
N VAL A 20 1.03 1.40 0.18
CA VAL A 20 2.07 2.39 -0.15
C VAL A 20 2.21 2.54 -1.68
N ALA A 21 2.04 1.45 -2.43
CA ALA A 21 2.13 1.44 -3.88
C ALA A 21 0.96 2.20 -4.53
N GLU A 22 -0.26 2.02 -4.04
CA GLU A 22 -1.44 2.76 -4.52
C GLU A 22 -1.31 4.26 -4.27
N VAL A 23 -0.82 4.66 -3.08
CA VAL A 23 -0.55 6.08 -2.79
C VAL A 23 0.51 6.64 -3.75
N GLY A 24 1.57 5.88 -4.05
CA GLY A 24 2.58 6.29 -5.03
C GLY A 24 2.03 6.46 -6.44
N ALA A 25 1.16 5.55 -6.88
CA ALA A 25 0.52 5.63 -8.18
C ALA A 25 -0.44 6.84 -8.29
N GLU A 26 -1.24 7.10 -7.25
CA GLU A 26 -2.18 8.24 -7.22
C GLU A 26 -1.48 9.60 -7.18
N LEU A 27 -0.28 9.68 -6.61
CA LEU A 27 0.50 10.91 -6.51
C LEU A 27 1.54 11.09 -7.63
N ASP A 28 1.73 10.08 -8.48
CA ASP A 28 2.81 10.01 -9.48
C ASP A 28 4.21 10.22 -8.85
N LEU A 29 4.45 9.59 -7.70
CA LEU A 29 5.69 9.71 -6.93
C LEU A 29 6.41 8.36 -6.75
N PRO A 30 7.76 8.34 -6.73
CA PRO A 30 8.51 7.14 -6.39
C PRO A 30 8.16 6.60 -5.00
N VAL A 31 8.08 5.28 -4.88
CA VAL A 31 7.73 4.59 -3.61
C VAL A 31 8.62 5.01 -2.44
N GLY A 32 9.93 5.24 -2.69
CA GLY A 32 10.84 5.72 -1.66
C GLY A 32 10.43 7.08 -1.08
N THR A 33 10.05 8.03 -1.95
CA THR A 33 9.56 9.35 -1.56
C THR A 33 8.27 9.25 -0.76
N VAL A 34 7.32 8.44 -1.24
CA VAL A 34 6.03 8.22 -0.54
C VAL A 34 6.24 7.64 0.85
N ARG A 35 7.16 6.69 1.02
CA ARG A 35 7.48 6.12 2.34
C ARG A 35 7.98 7.17 3.34
N VAL A 36 8.77 8.14 2.90
CA VAL A 36 9.25 9.23 3.78
C VAL A 36 8.08 10.12 4.20
N LEU A 37 7.24 10.55 3.25
CA LEU A 37 6.07 11.38 3.54
C LEU A 37 5.08 10.67 4.48
N LEU A 38 4.85 9.37 4.28
CA LEU A 38 4.01 8.56 5.16
C LEU A 38 4.60 8.41 6.56
N ALA A 39 5.93 8.24 6.67
CA ALA A 39 6.59 8.16 7.97
C ALA A 39 6.43 9.46 8.77
N ASP A 40 6.56 10.62 8.12
CA ASP A 40 6.35 11.93 8.75
C ASP A 40 4.90 12.11 9.21
N LEU A 41 3.93 11.74 8.37
CA LEU A 41 2.51 11.81 8.70
C LEU A 41 2.11 10.85 9.84
N ALA A 42 2.68 9.64 9.86
CA ALA A 42 2.46 8.67 10.93
C ALA A 42 3.07 9.16 12.25
N ALA A 43 4.29 9.72 12.23
CA ALA A 43 4.92 10.32 13.41
C ALA A 43 4.13 11.52 13.94
N ALA A 44 3.46 12.27 13.07
CA ALA A 44 2.57 13.37 13.42
C ALA A 44 1.17 12.90 13.89
N GLY A 45 0.87 11.60 13.88
CA GLY A 45 -0.43 11.05 14.26
C GLY A 45 -1.57 11.43 13.30
N LEU A 46 -1.26 11.76 12.05
CA LEU A 46 -2.23 12.19 11.04
C LEU A 46 -2.75 11.03 10.18
N ILE A 47 -2.05 9.90 10.18
CA ILE A 47 -2.46 8.66 9.54
C ILE A 47 -2.14 7.49 10.46
N GLU A 48 -2.82 6.37 10.24
CA GLU A 48 -2.53 5.10 10.90
C GLU A 48 -2.06 4.07 9.88
N THR A 49 -1.03 3.31 10.22
CA THR A 49 -0.57 2.18 9.41
C THR A 49 -1.25 0.90 9.88
N HIS A 50 -1.82 0.17 8.93
CA HIS A 50 -2.45 -1.11 9.20
C HIS A 50 -1.46 -2.20 8.81
N GLU A 51 -1.23 -3.14 9.71
CA GLU A 51 -0.50 -4.34 9.34
C GLU A 51 -1.41 -5.20 8.46
N PRO A 52 -0.98 -5.57 7.23
CA PRO A 52 -1.80 -6.43 6.41
C PRO A 52 -2.09 -7.72 7.19
N PRO A 53 -3.31 -8.27 7.10
CA PRO A 53 -3.62 -9.51 7.77
C PRO A 53 -2.56 -10.53 7.37
N MET A 54 -1.91 -11.16 8.36
CA MET A 54 -0.98 -12.23 8.08
C MET A 54 -1.69 -13.24 7.19
N LEU A 55 -1.12 -13.52 6.01
CA LEU A 55 -1.52 -14.65 5.20
C LEU A 55 -1.28 -15.88 6.09
N SER A 56 -2.36 -16.39 6.69
CA SER A 56 -2.33 -17.45 7.69
C SER A 56 -1.76 -18.77 7.14
N ALA A 57 -1.58 -18.85 5.82
CA ALA A 57 -0.63 -19.74 5.17
C ALA A 57 -0.22 -19.12 3.83
N LEU A 58 1.07 -19.21 3.49
CA LEU A 58 1.48 -19.09 2.09
C LEU A 58 0.74 -20.19 1.29
N PRO A 59 0.19 -19.88 0.11
CA PRO A 59 -0.41 -20.90 -0.74
C PRO A 59 0.62 -21.99 -1.03
N THR A 60 0.19 -23.25 -0.99
CA THR A 60 1.08 -24.38 -1.29
C THR A 60 1.55 -24.31 -2.73
N GLU A 61 2.75 -24.81 -2.99
CA GLU A 61 3.29 -24.90 -4.34
C GLU A 61 2.34 -25.66 -5.29
N ALA A 62 1.64 -26.68 -4.76
CA ALA A 62 0.63 -27.43 -5.49
C ALA A 62 -0.50 -26.53 -5.99
N LEU A 63 -1.06 -25.69 -5.12
CA LEU A 63 -2.13 -24.75 -5.50
C LEU A 63 -1.64 -23.73 -6.55
N LEU A 64 -0.44 -23.20 -6.39
CA LEU A 64 0.13 -22.24 -7.36
C LEU A 64 0.34 -22.90 -8.74
N LYS A 65 0.78 -24.17 -8.77
CA LYS A 65 0.92 -24.96 -10.00
C LYS A 65 -0.42 -25.22 -10.67
N GLU A 66 -1.45 -25.57 -9.89
CA GLU A 66 -2.81 -25.78 -10.41
C GLU A 66 -3.40 -24.50 -11.01
N LEU A 67 -3.26 -23.36 -10.31
CA LEU A 67 -3.71 -22.06 -10.83
C LEU A 67 -2.99 -21.68 -12.13
N LEU A 68 -1.68 -21.87 -12.19
CA LEU A 68 -0.90 -21.58 -13.39
C LEU A 68 -1.31 -22.46 -14.57
N ALA A 69 -1.58 -23.74 -14.33
CA ALA A 69 -2.08 -24.64 -15.36
C ALA A 69 -3.46 -24.19 -15.87
N GLY A 70 -4.37 -23.81 -14.96
CA GLY A 70 -5.70 -23.29 -15.31
C GLY A 70 -5.66 -22.01 -16.12
N LEU A 71 -4.84 -21.02 -15.72
CA LEU A 71 -4.68 -19.75 -16.45
C LEU A 71 -4.10 -19.92 -17.86
N ARG A 72 -3.31 -20.98 -18.10
CA ARG A 72 -2.73 -21.29 -19.43
C ARG A 72 -3.66 -22.09 -20.34
N ALA A 73 -4.75 -22.64 -19.80
CA ALA A 73 -5.74 -23.42 -20.55
C ALA A 73 -6.92 -22.56 -21.06
N LEU A 74 -6.88 -21.25 -20.81
CA LEU A 74 -7.79 -20.23 -21.32
C LEU A 74 -7.15 -19.49 -22.50
#